data_AF-A0A372R5L4-F1
#
_entry.id   AF-A0A372R5L4-F1
#
_cell.length_a   1.000
_cell.length_b   1.000
_cell.length_c   1.000
_cell.angle_alpha   90.00
_cell.angle_beta   90.00
_cell.angle_gamma   90.00
#
_symmetry.space_group_name_H-M   'P 1'
#
loop_
_entity.id
_entity.type
_entity.pdbx_description
1 polymer ?
#
loop_
_entity_poly.entity_id
_entity_poly.type
_entity_poly.pdbx_seq_one_letter_code
_entity_poly.pdbx_strand_id
1 'polypeptide(L)'
;MRMSNENNNELEENEEIVKSESYQILMYKLKHKRKDIDEEMLEKENEGLSLLQLCHKIRRNDLMLLEVYYYLGKRFEEKLEQEIKERKGRSRKRKTDKKEREKIYDEMMRTGVERTRKGLKRMIEKAKKVCLLVEKIGKKEVFESICDITSVDNCEKEEIMEITEYFISIQGMEE
;
A
#
# COMPACT_ATOMS: atom_id res chain seq x y z
N MET A 1 48.83 -17.04 44.70
CA MET A 1 47.93 -17.80 43.79
C MET A 1 46.50 -17.36 44.06
N ARG A 2 46.03 -16.39 43.28
CA ARG A 2 44.63 -15.94 43.21
C ARG A 2 44.47 -14.89 42.10
N MET A 3 43.28 -14.92 41.49
CA MET A 3 42.57 -13.92 40.68
C MET A 3 42.74 -13.95 39.15
N SER A 4 41.60 -14.28 38.56
CA SER A 4 41.13 -14.19 37.17
C SER A 4 41.35 -12.82 36.53
N ASN A 5 41.41 -12.79 35.20
CA ASN A 5 40.72 -11.75 34.45
C ASN A 5 40.13 -12.36 33.19
N GLU A 6 38.79 -12.39 33.20
CA GLU A 6 37.91 -12.60 32.07
C GLU A 6 38.21 -11.55 31.00
N ASN A 7 38.45 -11.98 29.77
CA ASN A 7 38.14 -11.15 28.61
C ASN A 7 37.03 -11.87 27.86
N ASN A 8 35.81 -11.68 28.36
CA ASN A 8 34.60 -11.75 27.58
C ASN A 8 34.68 -10.62 26.55
N ASN A 9 35.24 -10.90 25.37
CA ASN A 9 34.77 -10.19 24.20
C ASN A 9 33.51 -10.93 23.77
N GLU A 10 32.39 -10.40 24.26
CA GLU A 10 31.07 -10.56 23.67
C GLU A 10 31.24 -10.40 22.16
N LEU A 11 31.29 -11.52 21.46
CA LEU A 11 30.84 -11.58 20.09
C LEU A 11 29.37 -11.16 20.19
N GLU A 12 29.10 -9.91 19.83
CA GLU A 12 27.75 -9.47 19.48
C GLU A 12 27.17 -10.58 18.62
N GLU A 13 26.22 -11.31 19.22
CA GLU A 13 25.32 -12.18 18.51
C GLU A 13 24.63 -11.27 17.49
N ASN A 14 25.18 -11.24 16.28
CA ASN A 14 24.40 -10.97 15.10
C ASN A 14 23.37 -12.10 15.07
N GLU A 15 22.30 -11.95 15.86
CA GLU A 15 21.06 -12.64 15.64
C GLU A 15 20.72 -12.37 14.18
N GLU A 16 21.02 -13.34 13.33
CA GLU A 16 20.63 -13.34 11.94
C GLU A 16 19.10 -13.30 11.98
N ILE A 17 18.53 -12.09 11.90
CA ILE A 17 17.08 -11.89 11.97
C ILE A 17 16.51 -12.67 10.79
N VAL A 18 16.00 -13.86 11.08
CA VAL A 18 15.38 -14.72 10.08
C VAL A 18 14.16 -13.97 9.55
N LYS A 19 14.32 -13.31 8.40
CA LYS A 19 13.26 -12.53 7.75
C LYS A 19 12.13 -13.47 7.37
N SER A 20 10.90 -13.00 7.51
CA SER A 20 9.71 -13.80 7.23
C SER A 20 9.67 -14.28 5.76
N GLU A 21 8.92 -15.37 5.51
CA GLU A 21 8.70 -15.86 4.16
C GLU A 21 8.05 -14.78 3.27
N SER A 22 7.09 -14.01 3.82
CA SER A 22 6.45 -12.88 3.14
C SER A 22 7.47 -11.82 2.70
N TYR A 23 8.38 -11.44 3.60
CA TYR A 23 9.47 -10.49 3.31
C TYR A 23 10.33 -10.98 2.14
N GLN A 24 10.76 -12.25 2.20
CA GLN A 24 11.63 -12.84 1.17
C GLN A 24 10.93 -12.90 -0.19
N ILE A 25 9.65 -13.29 -0.22
CA ILE A 25 8.84 -13.32 -1.44
C ILE A 25 8.70 -11.93 -2.06
N LEU A 26 8.37 -10.92 -1.25
CA LEU A 26 8.21 -9.55 -1.75
C LEU A 26 9.54 -9.00 -2.28
N MET A 27 10.63 -9.21 -1.55
CA MET A 27 11.98 -8.82 -1.97
C MET A 27 12.38 -9.50 -3.29
N TYR A 28 12.14 -10.81 -3.43
CA TYR A 28 12.40 -11.54 -4.66
C TYR A 28 11.60 -10.95 -5.83
N LYS A 29 10.29 -10.74 -5.66
CA LYS A 29 9.43 -10.22 -6.72
C LYS A 29 9.79 -8.80 -7.15
N LEU A 30 10.20 -7.94 -6.22
CA LEU A 30 10.64 -6.58 -6.53
C LEU A 30 11.94 -6.55 -7.34
N LYS A 31 12.85 -7.52 -7.13
CA LYS A 31 14.11 -7.62 -7.87
C LYS A 31 13.94 -8.13 -9.31
N HIS A 32 12.85 -8.82 -9.62
CA HIS A 32 12.65 -9.45 -10.92
C HIS A 32 11.73 -8.60 -11.78
N LYS A 33 12.24 -8.21 -12.95
CA LYS A 33 11.51 -7.34 -13.87
C LYS A 33 10.61 -8.11 -14.85
N ARG A 34 9.54 -7.44 -15.27
CA ARG A 34 8.62 -7.81 -16.36
C ARG A 34 8.55 -6.68 -17.39
N LYS A 35 7.80 -6.91 -18.47
CA LYS A 35 7.60 -5.91 -19.54
C LYS A 35 6.89 -4.66 -19.03
N ASP A 36 7.19 -3.54 -19.68
CA ASP A 36 6.58 -2.22 -19.47
C ASP A 36 5.05 -2.29 -19.48
N ILE A 37 4.44 -1.49 -18.61
CA ILE A 37 2.99 -1.35 -18.51
C ILE A 37 2.52 -0.11 -19.25
N ASP A 38 1.44 -0.27 -20.01
CA ASP A 38 0.71 0.85 -20.62
C ASP A 38 -0.14 1.56 -19.56
N GLU A 39 0.46 2.58 -18.96
CA GLU A 39 -0.18 3.40 -17.93
C GLU A 39 -1.41 4.16 -18.44
N GLU A 40 -1.40 4.58 -19.70
CA GLU A 40 -2.45 5.40 -20.31
C GLU A 40 -3.76 4.61 -20.45
N MET A 41 -3.68 3.33 -20.81
CA MET A 41 -4.84 2.44 -20.81
C MET A 41 -5.46 2.27 -19.41
N LEU A 42 -4.63 2.11 -18.38
CA LEU A 42 -5.10 1.89 -17.00
C LEU A 42 -5.81 3.12 -16.41
N GLU A 43 -5.34 4.32 -16.74
CA GLU A 43 -6.00 5.55 -16.30
C GLU A 43 -7.37 5.75 -16.98
N LYS A 44 -7.46 5.46 -18.30
CA LYS A 44 -8.68 5.64 -19.10
C LYS A 44 -9.79 4.64 -18.74
N GLU A 45 -9.46 3.38 -18.47
CA GLU A 45 -10.46 2.36 -18.11
C GLU A 45 -11.26 2.69 -16.84
N ASN A 46 -10.74 3.57 -15.98
CA ASN A 46 -11.31 3.86 -14.68
C ASN A 46 -11.98 5.24 -14.57
N GLU A 47 -11.92 6.10 -15.60
CA GLU A 47 -12.44 7.47 -15.57
C GLU A 47 -13.97 7.57 -15.39
N GLY A 48 -14.71 6.61 -15.94
CA GLY A 48 -16.18 6.59 -15.92
C GLY A 48 -16.80 5.96 -14.68
N LEU A 49 -16.00 5.41 -13.76
CA LEU A 49 -16.52 4.66 -12.62
C LEU A 49 -16.99 5.57 -11.48
N SER A 50 -18.18 5.27 -10.94
CA SER A 50 -18.65 5.85 -9.68
C SER A 50 -17.85 5.32 -8.50
N LEU A 51 -17.91 6.02 -7.36
CA LEU A 51 -17.19 5.64 -6.16
C LEU A 51 -17.57 4.22 -5.66
N LEU A 52 -18.84 3.85 -5.79
CA LEU A 52 -19.33 2.51 -5.44
C LEU A 52 -18.77 1.44 -6.38
N GLN A 53 -18.70 1.73 -7.68
CA GLN A 53 -18.13 0.81 -8.67
C GLN A 53 -16.62 0.62 -8.45
N LEU A 54 -15.88 1.68 -8.12
CA LEU A 54 -14.47 1.61 -7.74
C LEU A 54 -14.28 0.72 -6.50
N CYS A 55 -15.09 0.94 -5.44
CA CYS A 55 -15.11 0.09 -4.25
C CYS A 55 -15.31 -1.40 -4.58
N HIS A 56 -16.27 -1.72 -5.45
CA HIS A 56 -16.53 -3.10 -5.85
C HIS A 56 -15.40 -3.71 -6.69
N LYS A 57 -14.77 -2.92 -7.57
CA LYS A 57 -13.68 -3.38 -8.43
C LYS A 57 -12.41 -3.68 -7.62
N ILE A 58 -12.07 -2.82 -6.67
CA ILE A 58 -10.99 -3.04 -5.70
C ILE A 58 -11.24 -4.30 -4.86
N ARG A 59 -12.51 -4.58 -4.51
CA ARG A 59 -12.91 -5.71 -3.67
C ARG A 59 -12.84 -7.07 -4.34
N ARG A 60 -13.09 -7.15 -5.65
CA ARG A 60 -13.26 -8.43 -6.35
C ARG A 60 -11.94 -9.09 -6.74
N ASN A 61 -10.81 -8.39 -6.68
CA ASN A 61 -9.56 -8.85 -7.27
C ASN A 61 -8.42 -8.88 -6.25
N ASP A 62 -8.29 -10.00 -5.54
CA ASP A 62 -7.12 -10.29 -4.69
C ASP A 62 -5.87 -10.71 -5.49
N LEU A 63 -6.00 -10.90 -6.81
CA LEU A 63 -4.94 -11.29 -7.76
C LEU A 63 -4.62 -10.18 -8.79
N MET A 64 -5.02 -8.93 -8.53
CA MET A 64 -4.73 -7.81 -9.43
C MET A 64 -3.25 -7.46 -9.45
N LEU A 65 -2.76 -7.09 -10.63
CA LEU A 65 -1.45 -6.46 -10.78
C LEU A 65 -1.38 -5.18 -9.96
N LEU A 66 -0.18 -4.86 -9.45
CA LEU A 66 0.01 -3.73 -8.56
C LEU A 66 -0.38 -2.39 -9.20
N GLU A 67 -0.10 -2.22 -10.50
CA GLU A 67 -0.48 -0.99 -11.23
C GLU A 67 -1.99 -0.76 -11.22
N VAL A 68 -2.76 -1.80 -11.53
CA VAL A 68 -4.22 -1.72 -11.59
C VAL A 68 -4.76 -1.32 -10.21
N TYR A 69 -4.20 -1.90 -9.15
CA TYR A 69 -4.59 -1.58 -7.78
C TYR A 69 -4.24 -0.13 -7.41
N TYR A 70 -3.05 0.34 -7.79
CA TYR A 70 -2.62 1.72 -7.56
C TYR A 70 -3.53 2.75 -8.25
N TYR A 71 -3.81 2.57 -9.54
CA TYR A 71 -4.67 3.50 -10.29
C TYR A 71 -6.11 3.49 -9.81
N LEU A 72 -6.67 2.33 -9.47
CA LEU A 72 -7.99 2.24 -8.85
C LEU A 72 -8.03 2.97 -7.50
N GLY A 73 -6.99 2.81 -6.68
CA GLY A 73 -6.85 3.52 -5.41
C GLY A 73 -6.80 5.03 -5.58
N LYS A 74 -5.94 5.54 -6.48
CA LYS A 74 -5.85 6.98 -6.77
C LYS A 74 -7.16 7.57 -7.27
N ARG A 75 -7.80 6.93 -8.24
CA ARG A 75 -9.10 7.39 -8.76
C ARG A 75 -10.18 7.40 -7.69
N PHE A 76 -10.16 6.42 -6.79
CA PHE A 76 -11.07 6.38 -5.65
C PHE A 76 -10.85 7.58 -4.71
N GLU A 77 -9.60 7.90 -4.38
CA GLU A 77 -9.27 9.07 -3.56
C GLU A 77 -9.72 10.39 -4.20
N GLU A 78 -9.44 10.58 -5.50
CA GLU A 78 -9.85 11.76 -6.27
C GLU A 78 -11.39 11.94 -6.28
N LYS A 79 -12.12 10.88 -6.63
CA LYS A 79 -13.59 10.89 -6.69
C LYS A 79 -14.21 11.15 -5.33
N LEU A 80 -13.62 10.58 -4.27
CA LEU A 80 -14.08 10.83 -2.92
C LEU A 80 -13.90 12.32 -2.56
N GLU A 81 -12.75 12.91 -2.88
CA GLU A 81 -12.49 14.32 -2.63
C GLU A 81 -13.46 15.24 -3.38
N GLN A 82 -13.77 14.92 -4.64
CA GLN A 82 -14.79 15.61 -5.43
C GLN A 82 -16.17 15.54 -4.75
N GLU A 83 -16.60 14.34 -4.33
CA GLU A 83 -17.90 14.16 -3.69
C GLU A 83 -18.01 14.91 -2.36
N ILE A 84 -16.91 15.00 -1.61
CA ILE A 84 -16.81 15.83 -0.40
C ILE A 84 -16.97 17.32 -0.76
N LYS A 85 -16.25 17.81 -1.77
CA LYS A 85 -16.31 19.21 -2.22
C LYS A 85 -17.72 19.59 -2.69
N GLU A 86 -18.37 18.73 -3.49
CA GLU A 86 -19.75 18.94 -3.95
C GLU A 86 -20.75 18.98 -2.80
N ARG A 87 -20.62 18.09 -1.81
CA ARG A 87 -21.47 18.09 -0.61
C ARG A 87 -21.25 19.33 0.26
N LYS A 88 -20.02 19.84 0.36
CA LYS A 88 -19.70 21.12 1.03
C LYS A 88 -20.32 22.33 0.33
N GLY A 89 -20.26 22.37 -1.00
CA GLY A 89 -20.88 23.45 -1.80
C GLY A 89 -22.39 23.58 -1.58
N ARG A 90 -23.06 22.47 -1.20
CA ARG A 90 -24.49 22.43 -0.88
C ARG A 90 -24.81 22.73 0.60
N SER A 91 -23.81 22.86 1.47
CA SER A 91 -23.98 22.84 2.94
C SER A 91 -23.36 24.07 3.60
N ARG A 92 -24.10 25.19 3.68
CA ARG A 92 -23.59 26.46 4.26
C ARG A 92 -23.12 26.44 5.72
N LYS A 93 -23.23 25.34 6.49
CA LYS A 93 -22.76 25.26 7.90
C LYS A 93 -22.57 23.81 8.38
N ARG A 94 -21.48 23.08 8.07
CA ARG A 94 -21.12 21.85 8.84
C ARG A 94 -19.61 21.68 9.06
N LYS A 95 -19.31 21.03 10.20
CA LYS A 95 -18.03 20.95 10.92
C LYS A 95 -16.88 20.41 10.06
N THR A 96 -15.69 20.97 10.30
CA THR A 96 -14.33 20.59 9.84
C THR A 96 -14.23 19.40 8.89
N ASP A 97 -13.65 19.65 7.71
CA ASP A 97 -13.26 18.73 6.62
C ASP A 97 -12.96 17.26 6.95
N LYS A 98 -12.42 16.98 8.13
CA LYS A 98 -12.12 15.62 8.60
C LYS A 98 -13.39 14.86 9.01
N LYS A 99 -14.35 15.52 9.66
CA LYS A 99 -15.61 14.90 10.13
C LYS A 99 -16.58 14.60 9.00
N GLU A 100 -16.64 15.43 7.96
CA GLU A 100 -17.45 15.12 6.78
C GLU A 100 -16.83 13.99 5.95
N ARG A 101 -15.50 13.96 5.82
CA ARG A 101 -14.76 12.81 5.29
C ARG A 101 -15.12 11.53 6.04
N GLU A 102 -14.90 11.51 7.36
CA GLU A 102 -15.24 10.38 8.23
C GLU A 102 -16.71 9.98 8.14
N LYS A 103 -17.63 10.93 8.00
CA LYS A 103 -19.07 10.65 7.88
C LYS A 103 -19.46 10.05 6.53
N ILE A 104 -18.86 10.48 5.43
CA ILE A 104 -19.09 9.89 4.09
C ILE A 104 -18.50 8.48 4.06
N TYR A 105 -17.31 8.31 4.61
CA TYR A 105 -16.75 6.97 4.88
C TYR A 105 -17.73 6.15 5.73
N ASP A 106 -18.23 6.65 6.86
CA ASP A 106 -19.13 5.93 7.74
C ASP A 106 -20.50 5.62 7.10
N GLU A 107 -21.05 6.49 6.24
CA GLU A 107 -22.30 6.28 5.50
C GLU A 107 -22.13 5.20 4.41
N MET A 108 -20.99 5.19 3.71
CA MET A 108 -20.61 4.09 2.81
C MET A 108 -20.32 2.80 3.60
N MET A 109 -19.85 2.91 4.85
CA MET A 109 -19.56 1.77 5.75
C MET A 109 -20.81 1.20 6.45
N ARG A 110 -21.92 1.94 6.53
CA ARG A 110 -23.18 1.51 7.16
C ARG A 110 -24.16 0.83 6.22
N THR A 111 -24.06 1.11 4.91
CA THR A 111 -24.97 0.55 3.89
C THR A 111 -24.62 -0.90 3.50
N GLY A 112 -23.46 -1.42 3.93
CA GLY A 112 -23.09 -2.82 3.77
C GLY A 112 -22.89 -3.52 5.13
N VAL A 113 -23.55 -4.66 5.32
CA VAL A 113 -23.44 -5.61 6.44
C VAL A 113 -22.02 -5.69 7.03
N GLU A 114 -21.86 -5.82 8.34
CA GLU A 114 -20.61 -5.85 9.12
C GLU A 114 -19.41 -6.63 8.50
N ARG A 115 -19.69 -7.72 7.75
CA ARG A 115 -18.69 -8.47 6.95
C ARG A 115 -18.03 -7.62 5.85
N THR A 116 -18.74 -6.66 5.28
CA THR A 116 -18.21 -5.71 4.30
C THR A 116 -17.29 -4.67 4.92
N ARG A 117 -17.53 -4.23 6.16
CA ARG A 117 -16.69 -3.25 6.88
C ARG A 117 -15.27 -3.76 7.16
N LYS A 118 -15.13 -5.03 7.59
CA LYS A 118 -13.81 -5.68 7.77
C LYS A 118 -13.07 -5.82 6.44
N GLY A 119 -13.76 -6.26 5.39
CA GLY A 119 -13.18 -6.34 4.04
C GLY A 119 -12.75 -4.99 3.48
N LEU A 120 -13.54 -3.94 3.71
CA LEU A 120 -13.23 -2.55 3.32
C LEU A 120 -12.01 -2.00 4.07
N LYS A 121 -11.92 -2.22 5.39
CA LYS A 121 -10.74 -1.82 6.16
C LYS A 121 -9.47 -2.46 5.61
N ARG A 122 -9.52 -3.77 5.32
CA ARG A 122 -8.39 -4.50 4.71
C ARG A 122 -8.05 -3.95 3.32
N MET A 123 -9.02 -3.60 2.49
CA MET A 123 -8.74 -2.96 1.19
C MET A 123 -8.04 -1.61 1.32
N ILE A 124 -8.50 -0.76 2.23
CA ILE A 124 -7.85 0.55 2.47
C ILE A 124 -6.41 0.33 2.95
N GLU A 125 -6.20 -0.64 3.82
CA GLU A 125 -4.88 -1.00 4.31
C GLU A 125 -3.96 -1.53 3.20
N LYS A 126 -4.46 -2.44 2.35
CA LYS A 126 -3.77 -2.90 1.13
C LYS A 126 -3.36 -1.73 0.23
N ALA A 127 -4.28 -0.81 -0.03
CA ALA A 127 -4.02 0.37 -0.87
C ALA A 127 -2.91 1.25 -0.28
N LYS A 128 -2.94 1.49 1.03
CA LYS A 128 -1.90 2.25 1.71
C LYS A 128 -0.53 1.60 1.61
N LYS A 129 -0.46 0.27 1.74
CA LYS A 129 0.80 -0.49 1.58
C LYS A 129 1.38 -0.33 0.17
N VAL A 130 0.53 -0.45 -0.86
CA VAL A 130 0.95 -0.23 -2.27
C VAL A 130 1.41 1.20 -2.51
N CYS A 131 0.64 2.19 -2.05
CA CYS A 131 1.02 3.59 -2.22
C CYS A 131 2.36 3.90 -1.53
N LEU A 132 2.58 3.37 -0.33
CA LEU A 132 3.84 3.53 0.39
C LEU A 132 5.03 2.95 -0.39
N LEU A 133 4.86 1.75 -0.95
CA LEU A 133 5.88 1.08 -1.76
C LEU A 133 6.25 1.92 -3.00
N VAL A 134 5.24 2.40 -3.73
CA VAL A 134 5.40 3.24 -4.92
C VAL A 134 6.03 4.60 -4.59
N GLU A 135 5.61 5.23 -3.50
CA GLU A 135 6.14 6.52 -3.05
C GLU A 135 7.63 6.45 -2.69
N LYS A 136 8.08 5.33 -2.12
CA LYS A 136 9.44 5.16 -1.61
C LYS A 136 10.42 4.61 -2.64
N ILE A 137 10.04 3.59 -3.41
CA ILE A 137 10.94 2.90 -4.35
C ILE A 137 10.90 3.55 -5.75
N GLY A 138 9.77 4.16 -6.10
CA GLY A 138 9.52 4.70 -7.44
C GLY A 138 8.47 3.90 -8.20
N LYS A 139 7.63 4.63 -8.94
CA LYS A 139 6.53 4.07 -9.73
C LYS A 139 7.04 3.08 -10.77
N LYS A 140 8.09 3.45 -11.51
CA LYS A 140 8.66 2.66 -12.60
C LYS A 140 9.20 1.32 -12.08
N GLU A 141 10.01 1.36 -11.03
CA GLU A 141 10.65 0.19 -10.44
C GLU A 141 9.64 -0.80 -9.86
N VAL A 142 8.61 -0.29 -9.17
CA VAL A 142 7.56 -1.13 -8.61
C VAL A 142 6.71 -1.76 -9.71
N PHE A 143 6.37 -1.01 -10.76
CA PHE A 143 5.47 -1.47 -11.82
C PHE A 143 6.16 -2.43 -12.79
N GLU A 144 7.42 -2.15 -13.13
CA GLU A 144 8.26 -3.07 -13.89
C GLU A 144 8.61 -4.34 -13.11
N SER A 145 8.31 -4.45 -11.82
CA SER A 145 8.54 -5.67 -11.06
C SER A 145 7.44 -6.72 -11.26
N ILE A 146 7.73 -7.98 -10.98
CA ILE A 146 6.71 -9.06 -10.96
C ILE A 146 5.83 -9.04 -9.69
N CYS A 147 5.87 -7.95 -8.93
CA CYS A 147 5.12 -7.83 -7.68
C CYS A 147 3.60 -7.82 -7.94
N ASP A 148 2.87 -8.46 -7.04
CA ASP A 148 1.41 -8.51 -7.03
C ASP A 148 0.85 -8.03 -5.69
N ILE A 149 -0.44 -7.71 -5.69
CA ILE A 149 -1.10 -7.18 -4.49
C ILE A 149 -1.09 -8.16 -3.32
N THR A 150 -1.09 -9.47 -3.60
CA THR A 150 -1.08 -10.51 -2.56
C THR A 150 0.23 -10.50 -1.79
N SER A 151 1.34 -10.33 -2.48
CA SER A 151 2.68 -10.29 -1.89
C SER A 151 2.85 -9.08 -0.98
N VAL A 152 2.29 -7.94 -1.38
CA VAL A 152 2.29 -6.72 -0.56
C VAL A 152 1.32 -6.83 0.62
N ASP A 153 0.14 -7.44 0.44
CA ASP A 153 -0.85 -7.63 1.52
C ASP A 153 -0.30 -8.52 2.65
N ASN A 154 0.44 -9.57 2.28
CA ASN A 154 1.02 -10.55 3.20
C ASN A 154 2.18 -10.01 4.04
N CYS A 155 2.80 -8.89 3.64
CA CYS A 155 3.83 -8.25 4.43
C CYS A 155 3.25 -7.32 5.48
N GLU A 156 3.86 -7.27 6.66
CA GLU A 156 3.58 -6.23 7.64
C GLU A 156 4.06 -4.86 7.14
N LYS A 157 3.56 -3.78 7.74
CA LYS A 157 3.91 -2.44 7.28
C LYS A 157 5.40 -2.15 7.53
N GLU A 158 5.91 -2.65 8.64
CA GLU A 158 7.30 -2.59 9.08
C GLU A 158 8.21 -3.30 8.06
N GLU A 159 7.84 -4.50 7.63
CA GLU A 159 8.56 -5.25 6.59
C GLU A 159 8.62 -4.48 5.26
N ILE A 160 7.51 -3.82 4.87
CA ILE A 160 7.49 -2.97 3.69
C ILE A 160 8.45 -1.79 3.85
N MET A 161 8.50 -1.14 5.01
CA MET A 161 9.45 -0.05 5.24
C MET A 161 10.90 -0.52 5.12
N GLU A 162 11.25 -1.63 5.76
CA GLU A 162 12.60 -2.20 5.66
C GLU A 162 12.99 -2.54 4.22
N ILE A 163 12.07 -3.13 3.45
CA ILE A 163 12.29 -3.41 2.02
C ILE A 163 12.49 -2.10 1.25
N THR A 164 11.70 -1.07 1.52
CA THR A 164 11.84 0.22 0.84
C THR A 164 13.17 0.90 1.17
N GLU A 165 13.64 0.83 2.43
CA GLU A 165 14.93 1.36 2.84
C GLU A 165 16.09 0.62 2.16
N TYR A 166 15.99 -0.71 2.06
CA TYR A 166 16.95 -1.52 1.31
C TYR A 166 17.05 -1.09 -0.16
N PHE A 167 15.91 -0.94 -0.86
CA PHE A 167 15.92 -0.51 -2.26
C PHE A 167 16.46 0.90 -2.45
N ILE A 168 16.11 1.84 -1.57
CA ILE A 168 16.64 3.21 -1.58
C ILE A 168 18.17 3.20 -1.39
N SER A 169 18.67 2.40 -0.44
CA SER A 169 20.12 2.31 -0.19
C SER A 169 20.88 1.73 -1.37
N ILE A 170 20.31 0.78 -2.11
CA ILE A 170 20.91 0.27 -3.35
C ILE A 170 20.92 1.34 -4.44
N GLN A 171 19.78 2.01 -4.68
CA GLN A 171 19.68 3.05 -5.70
C GLN A 171 20.64 4.22 -5.43
N GLY A 172 20.82 4.60 -4.15
CA GLY A 172 21.77 5.64 -3.75
C GLY A 172 23.25 5.24 -3.84
N MET A 173 23.57 3.97 -4.11
CA MET A 173 24.94 3.50 -4.40
C MET A 173 25.24 3.39 -5.90
N GLU A 174 24.22 3.53 -6.76
CA GLU A 174 24.35 3.46 -8.22
C GLU A 174 24.52 4.85 -8.89
N GLU A 175 24.54 5.94 -8.11
CA GLU A 175 24.87 7.32 -8.53
C GLU A 175 26.33 7.70 -8.20
#